data_AF-A0A3B5M3E6-F1
#
_entry.id   AF-A0A3B5M3E6-F1
#
_cell.length_a   1.000
_cell.length_b   1.000
_cell.length_c   1.000
_cell.angle_alpha   90.00
_cell.angle_beta   90.00
_cell.angle_gamma   90.00
#
_symmetry.space_group_name_H-M   'P 1'
#
loop_
_entity.id
_entity.type
_entity.pdbx_description
1 polymer ?
#
loop_
_entity_poly.entity_id
_entity_poly.type
_entity_poly.pdbx_seq_one_letter_code
_entity_poly.pdbx_strand_id
1 'polypeptide(L)'
;NENLTRIVDPDMPQEGLLHNGIPIPVPPGEVLKLGEWRHTDEGHKLFLVLFFDTKRTWQWLPQNKLLPLGMDDTVDKLRLMEGKKPSVRKSVHTAYDRAMVHLNHVRRNLNFTPSNFI
;
A
#
# COMPACT_ATOMS: atom_id res chain seq x y z
N ASN A 1 -2.98 -6.50 -12.64
CA ASN A 1 -2.37 -5.35 -11.92
C ASN A 1 -3.44 -4.81 -11.00
N GLU A 2 -3.51 -5.41 -9.83
CA GLU A 2 -4.61 -5.33 -8.85
C GLU A 2 -4.06 -4.61 -7.62
N ASN A 3 -4.23 -3.29 -7.52
CA ASN A 3 -3.42 -2.53 -6.58
C ASN A 3 -4.05 -2.39 -5.20
N LEU A 4 -3.89 -3.47 -4.45
CA LEU A 4 -4.04 -3.59 -3.00
C LEU A 4 -2.69 -3.22 -2.38
N THR A 5 -2.39 -1.92 -2.40
CA THR A 5 -1.08 -1.40 -2.02
C THR A 5 -1.21 -0.21 -1.10
N ARG A 6 -0.18 -0.01 -0.29
CA ARG A 6 0.01 1.20 0.51
C ARG A 6 1.11 2.04 -0.11
N ILE A 7 0.87 3.33 -0.33
CA ILE A 7 1.92 4.29 -0.69
C ILE A 7 2.79 4.54 0.55
N VAL A 8 4.10 4.48 0.37
CA VAL A 8 5.10 4.70 1.41
C VAL A 8 6.00 5.84 0.98
N ASP A 9 6.34 6.72 1.92
CA ASP A 9 7.31 7.78 1.69
C ASP A 9 8.72 7.17 1.56
N PRO A 10 9.42 7.33 0.42
CA PRO A 10 10.77 6.81 0.27
C PRO A 10 11.78 7.46 1.22
N ASP A 11 11.50 8.68 1.69
CA ASP A 11 12.37 9.45 2.59
C ASP A 11 12.02 9.22 4.07
N MET A 12 11.22 8.20 4.37
CA MET A 12 10.83 7.88 5.75
C MET A 12 12.04 7.56 6.65
N PRO A 13 11.98 7.85 7.96
CA PRO A 13 13.06 7.53 8.90
C PRO A 13 13.42 6.05 8.87
N GLN A 14 14.72 5.74 8.84
CA GLN A 14 15.22 4.37 8.71
C GLN A 14 15.05 3.55 9.99
N GLU A 15 14.88 4.22 11.13
CA GLU A 15 14.42 3.66 12.39
C GLU A 15 12.95 3.20 12.36
N GLY A 16 12.20 3.57 11.31
CA GLY A 16 10.79 3.27 11.13
C GLY A 16 9.86 4.35 11.68
N LEU A 17 8.58 4.26 11.31
CA LEU A 17 7.55 5.18 11.79
C LEU A 17 6.23 4.47 12.06
N LEU A 18 5.44 5.06 12.95
CA LEU A 18 4.05 4.66 13.20
C LEU A 18 3.10 5.57 12.45
N HIS A 19 2.14 4.99 11.75
CA HIS A 19 1.03 5.70 11.15
C HIS A 19 -0.24 5.33 11.90
N ASN A 20 -0.72 6.27 12.71
CA ASN A 20 -1.84 6.07 13.63
C ASN A 20 -1.66 4.78 14.44
N GLY A 21 -0.50 4.62 15.09
CA GLY A 21 -0.16 3.46 15.91
C GLY A 21 0.24 2.19 15.14
N ILE A 22 0.16 2.16 13.81
CA ILE A 22 0.53 0.99 13.00
C ILE A 22 1.93 1.18 12.42
N PRO A 23 2.89 0.28 12.67
CA PRO A 23 4.23 0.40 12.10
C PRO A 23 4.18 0.30 10.57
N ILE A 24 4.91 1.20 9.90
CA ILE A 24 5.19 1.11 8.48
C ILE A 24 6.53 0.38 8.29
N PRO A 25 6.56 -0.71 7.51
CA PRO A 25 7.83 -1.34 7.14
C PRO A 25 8.76 -0.36 6.43
N VAL A 26 10.03 -0.35 6.82
CA VAL A 26 11.07 0.48 6.19
C VAL A 26 11.44 -0.11 4.82
N PRO A 27 11.51 0.69 3.75
CA PRO A 27 11.97 0.23 2.44
C PRO A 27 13.42 -0.26 2.51
N PRO A 28 13.73 -1.45 1.96
CA PRO A 28 15.12 -1.90 1.83
C PRO A 28 15.94 -0.93 0.95
N GLY A 29 17.21 -0.73 1.28
CA GLY A 29 18.08 0.20 0.52
C GLY A 29 18.17 -0.10 -0.99
N GLU A 30 18.16 -1.38 -1.39
CA GLU A 30 18.16 -1.76 -2.80
C GLU A 30 16.86 -1.36 -3.53
N VAL A 31 15.73 -1.31 -2.82
CA VAL A 31 14.46 -0.81 -3.37
C VAL A 31 14.53 0.71 -3.60
N LEU A 32 15.16 1.45 -2.69
CA LEU A 32 15.33 2.90 -2.83
C LEU A 32 16.26 3.24 -4.01
N LYS A 33 17.41 2.58 -4.10
CA LYS A 33 18.33 2.72 -5.25
C LYS A 33 17.65 2.44 -6.58
N LEU A 34 16.83 1.38 -6.66
CA LEU A 34 16.07 1.06 -7.87
C LEU A 34 15.11 2.21 -8.26
N GLY A 35 14.52 2.89 -7.27
CA GLY A 35 13.68 4.06 -7.49
C GLY A 35 14.44 5.21 -8.13
N GLU A 36 15.61 5.56 -7.60
CA GLU A 36 16.48 6.62 -8.12
C GLU A 36 16.79 6.40 -9.61
N TRP A 37 17.21 5.18 -9.98
CA TRP A 37 17.45 4.81 -11.38
C TRP A 37 16.19 4.96 -12.25
N ARG A 38 15.04 4.45 -11.80
CA ARG A 38 13.80 4.52 -12.59
C ARG A 38 13.25 5.94 -12.74
N HIS A 39 13.40 6.79 -11.74
CA HIS A 39 12.98 8.18 -11.84
C HIS A 39 13.74 8.94 -12.93
N THR A 40 15.02 8.61 -13.15
CA THR A 40 15.80 9.20 -14.26
C THR A 40 15.39 8.69 -15.64
N ASP A 41 14.92 7.44 -15.73
CA ASP A 41 14.58 6.76 -17.00
C ASP A 41 13.13 7.02 -17.45
N GLU A 42 12.16 6.94 -16.52
CA GLU A 42 10.74 6.93 -16.88
C GLU A 42 10.18 8.34 -17.16
N GLY A 43 10.87 9.42 -16.77
CA GLY A 43 10.49 10.82 -17.09
C GLY A 43 9.18 11.31 -16.44
N HIS A 44 8.58 10.52 -15.56
CA HIS A 44 7.38 10.86 -14.80
C HIS A 44 7.48 10.40 -13.34
N LYS A 45 6.64 10.98 -12.48
CA LYS A 45 6.66 10.69 -11.04
C LYS A 45 6.19 9.26 -10.76
N LEU A 46 7.06 8.51 -10.08
CA LEU A 46 6.76 7.21 -9.49
C LEU A 46 6.46 7.34 -8.00
N PHE A 47 5.76 6.34 -7.50
CA PHE A 47 5.37 6.22 -6.11
C PHE A 47 5.87 4.88 -5.59
N LEU A 48 6.53 4.89 -4.43
CA LEU A 48 6.90 3.68 -3.74
C LEU A 48 5.65 3.08 -3.09
N VAL A 49 5.37 1.83 -3.44
CA VAL A 49 4.23 1.09 -2.90
C VAL A 49 4.65 -0.22 -2.26
N LEU A 50 3.91 -0.60 -1.21
CA LEU A 50 4.03 -1.86 -0.51
C LEU A 50 2.73 -2.66 -0.67
N PHE A 51 2.83 -3.84 -1.27
CA PHE A 51 1.70 -4.74 -1.47
C PHE A 51 1.27 -5.41 -0.16
N PHE A 52 -0.03 -5.67 -0.04
CA PHE A 52 -0.62 -6.47 1.06
C PHE A 52 -0.49 -8.00 0.83
N ASP A 53 0.35 -8.42 -0.12
CA ASP A 53 0.66 -9.82 -0.34
C ASP A 53 1.50 -10.42 0.81
N THR A 54 1.71 -11.73 0.78
CA THR A 54 2.42 -12.43 1.87
C THR A 54 3.90 -12.05 1.93
N LYS A 55 4.51 -11.74 0.78
CA LYS A 55 5.93 -11.39 0.71
C LYS A 55 6.21 -9.93 1.06
N ARG A 56 5.17 -9.11 1.24
CA ARG A 56 5.29 -7.66 1.45
C ARG A 56 6.14 -7.05 0.34
N THR A 57 5.71 -7.31 -0.89
CA THR A 57 6.45 -6.91 -2.09
C THR A 57 6.48 -5.38 -2.23
N TRP A 58 7.66 -4.84 -2.52
CA TRP A 58 7.86 -3.42 -2.83
C TRP A 58 7.86 -3.19 -4.35
N GLN A 59 7.31 -2.06 -4.80
CA GLN A 59 7.39 -1.65 -6.20
C GLN A 59 7.34 -0.14 -6.35
N TRP A 60 7.97 0.37 -7.40
CA TRP A 60 7.78 1.73 -7.88
C TRP A 60 6.76 1.72 -9.00
N LEU A 61 5.67 2.47 -8.84
CA LEU A 61 4.59 2.53 -9.81
C LEU A 61 4.23 3.97 -10.17
N PRO A 62 3.86 4.24 -11.44
CA PRO A 62 3.28 5.53 -11.82
C PRO A 62 1.86 5.70 -11.27
N GLN A 63 1.44 6.96 -11.13
CA GLN A 63 0.13 7.32 -10.57
C GLN A 63 -1.04 6.65 -11.31
N ASN A 64 -0.99 6.53 -12.63
CA ASN A 64 -2.06 5.94 -13.44
C ASN A 64 -2.29 4.45 -13.18
N LYS A 65 -1.38 3.77 -12.47
CA LYS A 65 -1.57 2.40 -12.01
C LYS A 65 -2.15 2.35 -10.59
N LEU A 66 -2.22 3.46 -9.86
CA LEU A 66 -2.73 3.49 -8.50
C LEU A 66 -4.21 3.86 -8.50
N LEU A 67 -5.02 3.09 -7.78
CA LEU A 67 -6.43 3.36 -7.58
C LEU A 67 -6.72 3.40 -6.08
N PRO A 68 -7.61 4.32 -5.62
CA PRO A 68 -8.03 4.34 -4.24
C PRO A 68 -8.81 3.07 -3.91
N LEU A 69 -8.50 2.48 -2.75
CA LEU A 69 -9.15 1.28 -2.23
C LEU A 69 -10.13 1.68 -1.12
N GLY A 70 -11.31 1.05 -1.07
CA GLY A 70 -12.32 1.26 -0.02
C GLY A 70 -13.07 2.58 -0.13
N MET A 71 -13.12 3.16 -1.33
CA MET A 71 -13.93 4.33 -1.67
C MET A 71 -15.25 3.94 -2.36
N ASP A 72 -15.24 2.90 -3.18
CA ASP A 72 -16.42 2.34 -3.85
C ASP A 72 -16.35 0.81 -3.84
N ASP A 73 -17.24 0.19 -3.06
CA ASP A 73 -17.33 -1.26 -2.91
C ASP A 73 -17.60 -1.99 -4.23
N THR A 74 -18.29 -1.35 -5.17
CA THR A 74 -18.59 -1.94 -6.48
C THR A 74 -17.33 -2.00 -7.33
N VAL A 75 -16.57 -0.90 -7.37
CA VAL A 75 -15.29 -0.83 -8.08
C VAL A 75 -14.33 -1.87 -7.50
N ASP A 76 -14.22 -1.93 -6.18
CA ASP A 76 -13.33 -2.89 -5.50
C ASP A 76 -13.72 -4.34 -5.83
N LYS A 77 -15.01 -4.70 -5.73
CA LYS A 77 -15.49 -6.04 -6.06
C LYS A 77 -15.22 -6.42 -7.53
N LEU A 78 -15.43 -5.50 -8.47
CA LEU A 78 -15.13 -5.74 -9.88
C LEU A 78 -13.64 -6.05 -10.08
N ARG A 79 -12.75 -5.35 -9.37
CA ARG A 79 -11.31 -5.59 -9.43
C ARG A 79 -10.90 -6.96 -8.88
N LEU A 80 -11.53 -7.41 -7.80
CA LEU A 80 -11.27 -8.75 -7.23
C LEU A 80 -11.58 -9.89 -8.23
N MET A 81 -12.43 -9.62 -9.23
CA MET A 81 -12.86 -10.60 -10.23
C MET A 81 -11.96 -10.63 -11.49
N GLU A 82 -11.03 -9.70 -11.67
CA GLU A 82 -10.19 -9.58 -12.89
C GLU A 82 -9.21 -10.74 -13.07
N GLY A 83 -8.84 -11.43 -11.98
CA GLY A 83 -7.91 -12.54 -12.00
C GLY A 83 -8.41 -13.73 -12.83
N LYS A 84 -7.70 -14.07 -13.93
CA LYS A 84 -8.08 -15.18 -14.82
C LYS A 84 -7.99 -16.56 -14.16
N LYS A 85 -7.06 -16.76 -13.22
CA LYS A 85 -6.82 -18.05 -12.55
C LYS A 85 -7.41 -18.04 -11.13
N PRO A 86 -7.99 -19.16 -10.64
CA PRO A 86 -8.50 -19.25 -9.26
C PRO A 86 -7.46 -18.91 -8.20
N SER A 87 -6.20 -19.34 -8.38
CA SER A 87 -5.10 -19.04 -7.45
C SER A 87 -4.78 -17.55 -7.38
N VAL A 88 -4.83 -16.85 -8.52
CA VAL A 88 -4.64 -15.39 -8.58
C VAL A 88 -5.76 -14.70 -7.82
N ARG A 89 -7.03 -15.01 -8.13
CA ARG A 89 -8.18 -14.44 -7.41
C ARG A 89 -8.06 -14.66 -5.90
N LYS A 90 -7.75 -15.88 -5.45
CA LYS A 90 -7.56 -16.18 -4.02
C LYS A 90 -6.47 -15.32 -3.37
N SER A 91 -5.33 -15.15 -4.05
CA SER A 91 -4.23 -14.30 -3.56
C SER A 91 -4.66 -12.83 -3.44
N VAL A 92 -5.39 -12.34 -4.43
CA VAL A 92 -5.89 -10.96 -4.48
C VAL A 92 -6.92 -10.70 -3.39
N HIS A 93 -7.89 -11.60 -3.22
CA HIS A 93 -8.85 -11.53 -2.10
C HIS A 93 -8.14 -11.51 -0.75
N THR A 94 -7.12 -12.34 -0.54
CA THR A 94 -6.34 -12.36 0.71
C THR A 94 -5.61 -11.02 0.94
N ALA A 95 -5.03 -10.43 -0.10
CA ALA A 95 -4.41 -9.11 -0.01
C ALA A 95 -5.46 -8.01 0.27
N TYR A 96 -6.69 -8.18 -0.23
CA TYR A 96 -7.78 -7.22 -0.05
C TYR A 96 -8.25 -7.22 1.38
N ASP A 97 -8.47 -8.40 1.97
CA ASP A 97 -8.86 -8.53 3.37
C ASP A 97 -7.80 -7.89 4.28
N ARG A 98 -6.51 -8.11 4.00
CA ARG A 98 -5.41 -7.47 4.74
C ARG A 98 -5.42 -5.95 4.58
N ALA A 99 -5.68 -5.44 3.39
CA ALA A 99 -5.76 -4.02 3.11
C ALA A 99 -6.96 -3.37 3.82
N MET A 100 -8.12 -4.04 3.86
CA MET A 100 -9.32 -3.59 4.57
C MET A 100 -9.12 -3.56 6.08
N VAL A 101 -8.49 -4.60 6.65
CA VAL A 101 -8.12 -4.62 8.08
C VAL A 101 -7.19 -3.45 8.40
N HIS A 102 -6.18 -3.21 7.57
CA HIS A 102 -5.29 -2.07 7.72
C HIS A 102 -6.05 -0.73 7.66
N LEU A 103 -6.88 -0.53 6.64
CA LEU A 103 -7.69 0.68 6.45
C LEU A 103 -8.59 0.96 7.65
N ASN A 104 -9.30 -0.06 8.14
CA ASN A 104 -10.18 0.06 9.30
C ASN A 104 -9.41 0.40 10.58
N HIS A 105 -8.22 -0.15 10.77
CA HIS A 105 -7.39 0.16 11.93
C HIS A 105 -6.84 1.60 11.85
N VAL A 106 -6.35 2.03 10.68
CA VAL A 106 -5.93 3.42 10.45
C VAL A 106 -7.07 4.40 10.71
N ARG A 107 -8.28 4.11 10.21
CA ARG A 107 -9.49 4.93 10.44
C ARG A 107 -9.92 4.98 11.91
N ARG A 108 -9.91 3.84 12.61
CA ARG A 108 -10.25 3.80 14.04
C ARG A 108 -9.27 4.63 14.87
N ASN A 109 -7.98 4.56 14.57
CA ASN A 109 -6.96 5.29 15.31
C ASN A 109 -6.93 6.79 14.94
N LEU A 110 -7.42 7.19 13.77
CA LEU A 110 -7.71 8.61 13.48
C LEU A 110 -8.81 9.16 14.40
N ASN A 111 -9.84 8.35 14.65
CA ASN A 111 -10.97 8.74 15.50
C ASN A 111 -10.64 8.65 17.00
N PHE A 112 -9.54 7.98 17.36
CA PHE A 112 -9.01 7.96 18.72
C PHE A 112 -8.04 9.13 18.91
N THR A 113 -8.58 10.29 19.22
CA THR A 113 -7.79 11.34 19.89
C THR A 113 -7.77 10.99 21.37
N PRO A 114 -6.61 10.60 21.95
CA PRO A 114 -6.54 10.53 23.40
C PRO A 114 -6.77 11.96 23.89
N SER A 115 -7.88 12.16 24.61
CA SER A 115 -8.09 13.38 25.38
C SER A 115 -6.83 13.57 26.22
N ASN A 116 -6.09 14.65 25.99
CA ASN A 116 -5.03 15.10 26.89
C ASN A 116 -5.71 15.41 28.23
N PHE A 117 -5.85 14.40 29.08
CA PHE A 117 -6.10 14.62 30.49
C PHE A 117 -4.78 15.12 31.08
N ILE A 118 -4.84 16.41 31.42
CA ILE A 118 -3.86 17.21 32.16
C ILE A 118 -3.51 16.51 33.48
#